data_AF-A0A7C5UL60-F1
#
_entry.id   AF-A0A7C5UL60-F1
#
_cell.length_a   1.000
_cell.length_b   1.000
_cell.length_c   1.000
_cell.angle_alpha   90.00
_cell.angle_beta   90.00
_cell.angle_gamma   90.00
#
_symmetry.space_group_name_H-M   'P 1'
#
loop_
_entity.id
_entity.type
_entity.pdbx_description
1 polymer ?
#
loop_
_entity_poly.entity_id
_entity_poly.type
_entity_poly.pdbx_seq_one_letter_code
_entity_poly.pdbx_strand_id
1 'polypeptide(L)'
;IFLVANIGGLLTPLGDPPLYMGYLRGVPFLWTFRLWEMWLPTSALVLFTYYLIDRYYWNKESEETKRFEEKYQIPLRLHGKINFLWLLGIILIIFFEVETPYRELGMIGLSLLSWLTTSKGVREAHNFTFHPIIEVAILFLGIFVTMVPALQLLRLHGGELGVKEPWHFFWMTGFLSSFLDNTPTYLVYLSLAEALNLPPEVVLRSGAGISHLILEAISCGAVFMGANTYIGNGPNFMVKAIAERNGIKMPSFFGYLAWALLILTPCFLIITLIFFV
;
A
#
# COMPACT_ATOMS: atom_id res chain seq x y z
N ILE A 1 9.96 3.15 3.09
CA ILE A 1 8.97 3.30 2.00
C ILE A 1 8.54 1.94 1.47
N PHE A 2 9.45 1.12 0.94
CA PHE A 2 9.10 -0.15 0.27
C PHE A 2 8.20 -1.08 1.10
N LEU A 3 8.57 -1.36 2.37
CA LEU A 3 7.77 -2.25 3.22
C LEU A 3 6.62 -1.50 3.91
N VAL A 4 6.95 -0.50 4.72
CA VAL A 4 5.98 0.17 5.61
C VAL A 4 4.85 0.89 4.87
N ALA A 5 5.13 1.47 3.70
CA ALA A 5 4.16 2.28 2.97
C ALA A 5 3.52 1.56 1.77
N ASN A 6 3.94 0.32 1.47
CA ASN A 6 3.52 -0.41 0.28
C ASN A 6 3.41 -1.91 0.58
N ILE A 7 4.45 -2.70 0.31
CA ILE A 7 4.45 -4.19 0.35
C ILE A 7 3.84 -4.74 1.65
N GLY A 8 4.11 -4.12 2.80
CA GLY A 8 3.59 -4.53 4.10
C GLY A 8 2.06 -4.52 4.22
N GLY A 9 1.37 -3.70 3.43
CA GLY A 9 -0.08 -3.53 3.46
C GLY A 9 -0.88 -4.60 2.71
N LEU A 10 -0.23 -5.56 2.06
CA LEU A 10 -0.88 -6.50 1.13
C LEU A 10 -1.85 -7.50 1.78
N LEU A 11 -1.69 -7.80 3.08
CA LEU A 11 -2.41 -8.93 3.70
C LEU A 11 -3.81 -8.61 4.22
N THR A 12 -4.24 -7.35 4.16
CA THR A 12 -5.58 -6.97 4.62
C THR A 12 -6.16 -5.88 3.72
N PRO A 13 -7.50 -5.80 3.56
CA PRO A 13 -8.13 -4.68 2.87
C PRO A 13 -7.86 -3.33 3.54
N LEU A 14 -7.37 -3.32 4.78
CA LEU A 14 -7.09 -2.11 5.56
C LEU A 14 -5.63 -1.66 5.49
N GLY A 15 -4.75 -2.56 5.04
CA GLY A 15 -3.31 -2.32 5.01
C GLY A 15 -2.92 -1.37 3.88
N ASP A 16 -3.68 -1.34 2.78
CA ASP A 16 -3.42 -0.47 1.64
C ASP A 16 -4.74 -0.13 0.90
N PRO A 17 -5.00 1.14 0.54
CA PRO A 17 -6.17 1.56 -0.23
C PRO A 17 -6.58 0.72 -1.45
N PRO A 18 -5.68 0.14 -2.29
CA PRO A 18 -6.07 -0.75 -3.39
C PRO A 18 -6.97 -1.91 -2.94
N LEU A 19 -6.58 -2.60 -1.88
CA LEU A 19 -7.30 -3.78 -1.40
C LEU A 19 -8.61 -3.41 -0.71
N TYR A 20 -8.65 -2.22 -0.09
CA TYR A 20 -9.90 -1.65 0.40
C TYR A 20 -10.90 -1.43 -0.75
N MET A 21 -10.44 -0.88 -1.88
CA MET A 21 -11.28 -0.70 -3.06
C MET A 21 -11.73 -2.02 -3.67
N GLY A 22 -10.87 -3.05 -3.67
CA GLY A 22 -11.26 -4.40 -4.04
C GLY A 22 -12.37 -4.96 -3.15
N TYR A 23 -12.23 -4.79 -1.84
CA TYR A 23 -13.25 -5.18 -0.87
C TYR A 23 -14.59 -4.47 -1.12
N LEU A 24 -14.58 -3.15 -1.34
CA LEU A 24 -15.79 -2.39 -1.71
C LEU A 24 -16.40 -2.85 -3.04
N ARG A 25 -15.60 -3.44 -3.93
CA ARG A 25 -16.03 -4.06 -5.18
C ARG A 25 -16.53 -5.49 -5.02
N GLY A 26 -16.42 -6.10 -3.84
CA GLY A 26 -16.93 -7.45 -3.55
C GLY A 26 -15.86 -8.52 -3.36
N VAL A 27 -14.58 -8.17 -3.38
CA VAL A 27 -13.52 -9.12 -2.99
C VAL A 27 -13.70 -9.46 -1.50
N PRO A 28 -13.80 -10.74 -1.11
CA PRO A 28 -14.01 -11.10 0.29
C PRO A 28 -12.87 -10.60 1.19
N PHE A 29 -13.19 -10.17 2.41
CA PHE A 29 -12.17 -9.63 3.34
C PHE A 29 -10.98 -10.58 3.53
N LEU A 30 -11.27 -11.86 3.83
CA LEU A 30 -10.27 -12.90 4.07
C LEU A 30 -9.52 -13.35 2.81
N TRP A 31 -9.98 -13.00 1.62
CA TRP A 31 -9.32 -13.38 0.36
C TRP A 31 -7.89 -12.83 0.29
N THR A 32 -7.68 -11.61 0.83
CA THR A 32 -6.37 -10.95 0.86
C THR A 32 -5.30 -11.75 1.60
N PHE A 33 -5.67 -12.64 2.52
CA PHE A 33 -4.70 -13.51 3.18
C PHE A 33 -4.02 -14.50 2.23
N ARG A 34 -4.64 -14.84 1.09
CA ARG A 34 -4.02 -15.68 0.06
C ARG A 34 -2.76 -15.05 -0.53
N LEU A 35 -2.64 -13.73 -0.46
CA LEU A 35 -1.49 -12.98 -0.94
C LEU A 35 -0.22 -13.20 -0.10
N TRP A 36 -0.30 -13.96 1.00
CA TRP A 36 0.85 -14.32 1.83
C TRP A 36 1.98 -15.00 1.05
N GLU A 37 1.62 -15.78 0.02
CA GLU A 37 2.57 -16.53 -0.82
C GLU A 37 3.52 -15.60 -1.58
N MET A 38 3.05 -14.41 -1.99
CA MET A 38 3.85 -13.40 -2.67
C MET A 38 4.39 -12.36 -1.69
N TRP A 39 3.60 -12.02 -0.66
CA TRP A 39 3.96 -11.05 0.38
C TRP A 39 5.20 -11.48 1.16
N LEU A 40 5.23 -12.72 1.64
CA LEU A 40 6.29 -13.22 2.51
C LEU A 40 7.65 -13.23 1.81
N PRO A 41 7.84 -13.86 0.62
CA PRO A 41 9.12 -13.83 -0.06
C PRO A 41 9.53 -12.42 -0.48
N THR A 42 8.59 -11.58 -0.94
CA THR A 42 8.90 -10.18 -1.29
C THR A 42 9.38 -9.40 -0.07
N SER A 43 8.67 -9.52 1.06
CA SER A 43 9.02 -8.86 2.30
C SER A 43 10.37 -9.35 2.83
N ALA A 44 10.61 -10.67 2.78
CA ALA A 44 11.86 -11.28 3.19
C ALA A 44 13.05 -10.80 2.33
N LEU A 45 12.90 -10.76 1.00
CA LEU A 45 13.93 -10.28 0.08
C LEU A 45 14.28 -8.80 0.31
N VAL A 46 13.26 -7.95 0.48
CA VAL A 46 13.47 -6.53 0.75
C VAL A 46 14.08 -6.32 2.14
N LEU A 47 13.62 -7.03 3.17
CA LEU A 47 14.21 -6.97 4.52
C LEU A 47 15.65 -7.47 4.53
N PHE A 48 15.94 -8.55 3.82
CA PHE A 48 17.28 -9.09 3.71
C PHE A 48 18.21 -8.09 3.00
N THR A 49 17.75 -7.49 1.90
CA THR A 49 18.51 -6.45 1.19
C THR A 49 18.75 -5.24 2.10
N TYR A 50 17.72 -4.80 2.84
CA TYR A 50 17.85 -3.75 3.85
C TYR A 50 18.92 -4.10 4.88
N TYR A 51 18.88 -5.31 5.45
CA TYR A 51 19.87 -5.77 6.42
C TYR A 51 21.29 -5.76 5.86
N LEU A 52 21.50 -6.20 4.61
CA LEU A 52 22.82 -6.17 3.99
C LEU A 52 23.36 -4.75 3.82
N ILE A 53 22.51 -3.82 3.37
CA ILE A 53 22.86 -2.41 3.20
C ILE A 53 23.16 -1.76 4.55
N ASP A 54 22.28 -1.97 5.53
CA ASP A 54 22.43 -1.45 6.89
C ASP A 54 23.71 -1.98 7.54
N ARG A 55 23.97 -3.29 7.45
CA ARG A 55 25.19 -3.91 7.95
C ARG A 55 26.45 -3.36 7.28
N TYR A 56 26.40 -3.10 5.97
CA TYR A 56 27.51 -2.51 5.23
C TYR A 56 27.86 -1.11 5.74
N TYR A 57 26.85 -0.24 5.93
CA TYR A 57 27.07 1.10 6.46
C TYR A 57 27.46 1.09 7.94
N TRP A 58 26.84 0.24 8.75
CA TRP A 58 27.20 0.05 10.15
C TRP A 58 28.67 -0.34 10.35
N ASN A 59 29.20 -1.20 9.48
CA ASN A 59 30.61 -1.61 9.56
C ASN A 59 31.59 -0.48 9.20
N LYS A 60 31.14 0.54 8.46
CA LYS A 60 31.93 1.72 8.12
C LYS A 60 31.84 2.83 9.18
N GLU A 61 30.91 2.71 10.10
CA GLU A 61 30.67 3.69 11.14
C GLU A 61 31.82 3.71 12.16
N SER A 62 32.10 4.87 12.74
CA SER A 62 33.23 5.04 13.65
C SER A 62 33.04 4.25 14.95
N GLU A 63 34.12 3.79 15.57
CA GLU A 63 34.06 3.12 16.87
C GLU A 63 33.49 4.04 17.97
N GLU A 64 33.61 5.36 17.82
CA GLU A 64 33.02 6.34 18.72
C GLU A 64 31.48 6.36 18.60
N THR A 65 30.95 6.36 17.38
CA THR A 65 29.50 6.28 17.13
C THR A 65 28.92 4.98 17.69
N LYS A 66 29.60 3.84 17.47
CA LYS A 66 29.14 2.53 17.98
C LYS A 66 29.06 2.51 19.51
N ARG A 67 30.10 3.01 20.18
CA ARG A 67 30.12 3.14 21.66
C ARG A 67 29.07 4.11 22.18
N PHE A 68 28.78 5.19 21.44
CA PHE A 68 27.72 6.13 21.78
C PHE A 68 26.34 5.45 21.74
N GLU A 69 26.02 4.70 20.69
CA GLU A 69 24.75 3.96 20.61
C GLU A 69 24.61 2.91 21.71
N GLU A 70 25.67 2.13 22.00
CA GLU A 70 25.67 1.15 23.09
C GLU A 70 25.38 1.80 24.45
N LYS A 71 25.91 3.01 24.68
CA LYS A 71 25.75 3.75 25.93
C LYS A 71 24.38 4.41 26.05
N TYR A 72 23.78 4.84 24.95
CA TYR A 72 22.52 5.61 24.92
C TYR A 72 21.38 4.83 24.27
N GLN A 73 21.16 3.59 24.73
CA GLN A 73 19.99 2.81 24.33
C GLN A 73 18.73 3.37 25.00
N ILE A 74 17.88 4.01 24.21
CA ILE A 74 16.54 4.41 24.64
C ILE A 74 15.62 3.19 24.49
N PRO A 75 15.03 2.66 25.57
CA PRO A 75 14.15 1.51 25.47
C PRO A 75 12.91 1.86 24.63
N LEU A 76 12.54 0.97 23.72
CA LEU A 76 11.36 1.15 22.88
C LEU A 76 10.11 1.17 23.76
N ARG A 77 9.39 2.30 23.75
CA ARG A 77 8.15 2.49 24.52
C ARG A 77 6.99 2.82 23.60
N LEU A 78 5.92 2.04 23.72
CA LEU A 78 4.66 2.28 23.04
C LEU A 78 3.75 3.15 23.89
N HIS A 79 3.48 4.37 23.42
CA HIS A 79 2.51 5.29 24.02
C HIS A 79 1.20 5.27 23.21
N GLY A 80 0.08 5.60 23.85
CA GLY A 80 -1.23 5.63 23.16
C GLY A 80 -1.81 4.24 22.87
N LYS A 81 -1.52 3.23 23.71
CA LYS A 81 -1.98 1.84 23.52
C LYS A 81 -3.50 1.70 23.37
N ILE A 82 -4.28 2.63 23.91
CA ILE A 82 -5.74 2.65 23.72
C ILE A 82 -6.15 2.72 22.25
N ASN A 83 -5.31 3.28 21.37
CA ASN A 83 -5.58 3.33 19.94
C ASN A 83 -5.63 1.96 19.27
N PHE A 84 -5.02 0.92 19.86
CA PHE A 84 -5.21 -0.45 19.40
C PHE A 84 -6.67 -0.92 19.55
N LEU A 85 -7.36 -0.48 20.60
CA LEU A 85 -8.78 -0.78 20.80
C LEU A 85 -9.64 -0.10 19.72
N TRP A 86 -9.38 1.17 19.44
CA TRP A 86 -10.12 1.91 18.41
C TRP A 86 -9.84 1.36 17.01
N LEU A 87 -8.59 1.01 16.72
CA LEU A 87 -8.21 0.33 15.47
C LEU A 87 -8.90 -1.03 15.33
N LEU A 88 -8.97 -1.82 16.41
CA LEU A 88 -9.73 -3.06 16.42
C LEU A 88 -11.20 -2.81 16.09
N GLY A 89 -11.80 -1.76 16.63
CA GLY A 89 -13.17 -1.35 16.28
C GLY A 89 -13.35 -1.10 14.78
N ILE A 90 -12.41 -0.40 14.14
CA ILE A 90 -12.43 -0.16 12.69
C ILE A 90 -12.35 -1.49 11.93
N ILE A 91 -11.44 -2.38 12.35
CA ILE A 91 -11.30 -3.72 11.76
C ILE A 91 -12.61 -4.48 11.86
N LEU A 92 -13.26 -4.50 13.03
CA LEU A 92 -14.51 -5.22 13.23
C LEU A 92 -15.67 -4.64 12.40
N ILE A 93 -15.79 -3.31 12.31
CA ILE A 93 -16.81 -2.65 11.46
C ILE A 93 -16.68 -3.12 10.01
N ILE A 94 -15.45 -3.21 9.50
CA ILE A 94 -15.19 -3.56 8.10
C ILE A 94 -15.31 -5.08 7.91
N PHE A 95 -14.84 -5.87 8.87
CA PHE A 95 -14.94 -7.33 8.83
C PHE A 95 -16.39 -7.82 8.83
N PHE A 96 -17.25 -7.22 9.65
CA PHE A 96 -18.69 -7.55 9.70
C PHE A 96 -19.53 -6.87 8.61
N GLU A 97 -18.88 -6.25 7.62
CA GLU A 97 -19.53 -5.61 6.47
C GLU A 97 -20.67 -4.65 6.85
N VAL A 98 -20.49 -3.87 7.92
CA VAL A 98 -21.51 -2.92 8.38
C VAL A 98 -21.97 -2.05 7.20
N GLU A 99 -23.28 -1.90 7.04
CA GLU A 99 -23.85 -1.18 5.91
C GLU A 99 -23.63 0.33 6.02
N THR A 100 -23.56 0.99 4.87
CA THR A 100 -23.63 2.45 4.78
C THR A 100 -25.04 2.92 5.19
N PRO A 101 -25.19 3.97 6.02
CA PRO A 101 -24.16 4.89 6.49
C PRO A 101 -23.50 4.53 7.83
N TYR A 102 -23.91 3.44 8.47
CA TYR A 102 -23.47 3.08 9.82
C TYR A 102 -21.98 2.76 9.89
N ARG A 103 -21.41 2.18 8.83
CA ARG A 103 -19.96 1.96 8.73
C ARG A 103 -19.19 3.27 8.82
N GLU A 104 -19.53 4.24 7.99
CA GLU A 104 -18.84 5.53 7.94
C GLU A 104 -19.02 6.29 9.25
N LEU A 105 -20.23 6.30 9.81
CA LEU A 105 -20.51 6.91 11.11
C LEU A 105 -19.73 6.25 12.24
N GLY A 106 -19.63 4.91 12.25
CA GLY A 106 -18.84 4.16 13.22
C GLY A 106 -17.34 4.45 13.10
N MET A 107 -16.82 4.52 11.88
CA MET A 107 -15.41 4.88 11.63
C MET A 107 -15.09 6.30 12.09
N ILE A 108 -15.97 7.27 11.83
CA ILE A 108 -15.85 8.64 12.32
C ILE A 108 -15.90 8.66 13.85
N GLY A 109 -16.87 7.95 14.45
CA GLY A 109 -17.01 7.86 15.91
C GLY A 109 -15.75 7.32 16.59
N LEU A 110 -15.19 6.21 16.09
CA LEU A 110 -13.95 5.63 16.60
C LEU A 110 -12.74 6.56 16.40
N SER A 111 -12.68 7.28 15.28
CA SER A 111 -11.64 8.28 15.02
C SER A 111 -11.73 9.46 16.02
N LEU A 112 -12.94 9.90 16.35
CA LEU A 112 -13.17 10.92 17.39
C LEU A 112 -12.81 10.40 18.78
N LEU A 113 -13.17 9.16 19.12
CA LEU A 113 -12.78 8.55 20.39
C LEU A 113 -11.26 8.44 20.51
N SER A 114 -10.57 8.04 19.45
CA SER A 114 -9.10 8.05 19.37
C SER A 114 -8.53 9.45 19.63
N TRP A 115 -9.10 10.48 18.99
CA TRP A 115 -8.69 11.86 19.19
C TRP A 115 -8.86 12.33 20.64
N LEU A 116 -10.02 12.05 21.23
CA LEU A 116 -10.38 12.48 22.59
C LEU A 116 -9.60 11.73 23.68
N THR A 117 -9.33 10.45 23.48
CA THR A 117 -8.67 9.60 24.49
C THR A 117 -7.15 9.60 24.40
N THR A 118 -6.58 9.97 23.25
CA THR A 118 -5.12 10.14 23.11
C THR A 118 -4.66 11.46 23.72
N SER A 119 -3.60 11.42 24.52
CA SER A 119 -3.07 12.62 25.17
C SER A 119 -2.46 13.60 24.17
N LYS A 120 -2.59 14.91 24.44
CA LYS A 120 -2.01 15.96 23.59
C LYS A 120 -0.49 15.83 23.48
N GLY A 121 0.20 15.51 24.58
CA GLY A 121 1.65 15.34 24.59
C GLY A 121 2.15 14.23 23.65
N VAL A 122 1.38 13.15 23.45
CA VAL A 122 1.74 12.12 22.45
C VAL A 122 1.66 12.68 21.03
N ARG A 123 0.61 13.44 20.71
CA ARG A 123 0.47 14.07 19.38
C ARG A 123 1.55 15.11 19.11
N GLU A 124 1.87 15.93 20.11
CA GLU A 124 2.93 16.95 20.04
C GLU A 124 4.30 16.29 19.84
N ALA A 125 4.60 15.22 20.58
CA ALA A 125 5.84 14.46 20.42
C ALA A 125 6.01 13.84 19.02
N HIS A 126 4.90 13.51 18.34
CA HIS A 126 4.90 13.02 16.97
C HIS A 126 4.74 14.12 15.91
N ASN A 127 4.70 15.40 16.30
CA ASN A 127 4.42 16.54 15.41
C ASN A 127 3.18 16.30 14.51
N PHE A 128 2.13 15.71 15.08
CA PHE A 128 0.94 15.33 14.33
C PHE A 128 0.24 16.57 13.75
N THR A 129 -0.06 16.54 12.46
CA THR A 129 -0.84 17.59 11.78
C THR A 129 -1.82 16.96 10.79
N PHE A 130 -2.94 17.64 10.51
CA PHE A 130 -3.91 17.18 9.51
C PHE A 130 -3.50 17.51 8.06
N HIS A 131 -2.44 18.31 7.88
CA HIS A 131 -2.03 18.78 6.57
C HIS A 131 -1.76 17.63 5.57
N PRO A 132 -0.99 16.58 5.91
CA PRO A 132 -0.81 15.44 4.99
C PRO A 132 -2.12 14.71 4.65
N ILE A 133 -3.06 14.60 5.60
CA ILE A 133 -4.34 13.94 5.38
C ILE A 133 -5.20 14.74 4.40
N ILE A 134 -5.24 16.07 4.57
CA ILE A 134 -5.99 16.98 3.69
C ILE A 134 -5.39 16.97 2.28
N GLU A 135 -4.07 17.02 2.15
CA GLU A 135 -3.38 16.93 0.85
C GLU A 135 -3.76 15.65 0.11
N VAL A 136 -3.68 14.50 0.79
CA VAL A 136 -4.06 13.20 0.22
C VAL A 136 -5.55 13.19 -0.17
N ALA A 137 -6.44 13.73 0.67
CA ALA A 137 -7.87 13.78 0.37
C ALA A 137 -8.20 14.62 -0.89
N ILE A 138 -7.56 15.78 -1.04
CA ILE A 138 -7.72 16.64 -2.23
C ILE A 138 -7.17 15.96 -3.48
N LEU A 139 -5.99 15.32 -3.37
CA LEU A 139 -5.38 14.58 -4.48
C LEU A 139 -6.30 13.44 -4.94
N PHE A 140 -6.81 12.64 -4.00
CA PHE A 140 -7.72 11.54 -4.29
C PHE A 140 -9.03 12.05 -4.92
N LEU A 141 -9.61 13.13 -4.41
CA LEU A 141 -10.80 13.74 -5.01
C LEU A 141 -10.56 14.09 -6.49
N GLY A 142 -9.45 14.75 -6.80
CA GLY A 142 -9.09 15.11 -8.18
C GLY A 142 -8.88 13.90 -9.09
N ILE A 143 -8.10 12.91 -8.62
CA ILE A 143 -7.82 11.68 -9.39
C ILE A 143 -9.12 10.91 -9.65
N PHE A 144 -9.92 10.64 -8.61
CA PHE A 144 -11.12 9.83 -8.75
C PHE A 144 -12.18 10.48 -9.65
N VAL A 145 -12.38 11.80 -9.54
CA VAL A 145 -13.32 12.52 -10.41
C VAL A 145 -12.91 12.41 -11.88
N THR A 146 -11.62 12.57 -12.17
CA THR A 146 -11.11 12.54 -13.55
C THR A 146 -11.02 11.12 -14.12
N MET A 147 -10.94 10.09 -13.28
CA MET A 147 -10.82 8.71 -13.73
C MET A 147 -12.13 8.04 -14.14
N VAL A 148 -13.29 8.58 -13.73
CA VAL A 148 -14.60 7.96 -14.02
C VAL A 148 -14.79 7.64 -15.51
N PRO A 149 -14.55 8.56 -16.46
CA PRO A 149 -14.72 8.27 -17.89
C PRO A 149 -13.74 7.21 -18.40
N ALA A 150 -12.49 7.24 -17.91
CA ALA A 150 -11.46 6.28 -18.30
C ALA A 150 -11.83 4.85 -17.83
N LEU A 151 -12.31 4.71 -16.59
CA LEU A 151 -12.78 3.42 -16.06
C LEU A 151 -13.99 2.89 -16.86
N GLN A 152 -14.91 3.76 -17.25
CA GLN A 152 -16.04 3.38 -18.09
C GLN A 152 -15.58 2.89 -19.48
N LEU A 153 -14.62 3.59 -20.10
CA LEU A 153 -14.07 3.18 -21.39
C LEU A 153 -13.38 1.81 -21.32
N LEU A 154 -12.63 1.56 -20.24
CA LEU A 154 -11.95 0.27 -20.00
C LEU A 154 -12.92 -0.88 -19.77
N ARG A 155 -14.05 -0.63 -19.11
CA ARG A 155 -15.09 -1.67 -18.95
C ARG A 155 -15.71 -2.09 -20.27
N LEU A 156 -15.76 -1.18 -21.24
CA LEU A 156 -16.37 -1.43 -22.56
C LEU A 156 -15.36 -2.03 -23.55
N HIS A 157 -14.14 -1.49 -23.61
CA HIS A 157 -13.14 -1.84 -24.63
C HIS A 157 -11.87 -2.49 -24.07
N GLY A 158 -11.82 -2.77 -22.78
CA GLY A 158 -10.61 -3.28 -22.13
C GLY A 158 -10.09 -4.60 -22.72
N GLY A 159 -11.00 -5.48 -23.14
CA GLY A 159 -10.64 -6.75 -23.79
C GLY A 159 -9.80 -6.60 -25.07
N GLU A 160 -9.79 -5.42 -25.68
CA GLU A 160 -9.04 -5.11 -26.91
C GLU A 160 -7.57 -4.74 -26.63
N LEU A 161 -7.19 -4.45 -25.38
CA LEU A 161 -5.85 -3.98 -25.00
C LEU A 161 -4.77 -5.07 -24.98
N GLY A 162 -5.13 -6.34 -25.20
CA GLY A 162 -4.18 -7.45 -25.26
C GLY A 162 -3.63 -7.92 -23.90
N VAL A 163 -4.15 -7.42 -22.78
CA VAL A 163 -3.76 -7.83 -21.42
C VAL A 163 -4.52 -9.10 -21.03
N LYS A 164 -3.87 -10.25 -21.17
CA LYS A 164 -4.51 -11.56 -20.96
C LYS A 164 -3.89 -12.40 -19.84
N GLU A 165 -2.56 -12.42 -19.78
CA GLU A 165 -1.83 -13.27 -18.83
C GLU A 165 -1.62 -12.58 -17.47
N PRO A 166 -1.53 -13.34 -16.36
CA PRO A 166 -1.29 -12.78 -15.02
C PRO A 166 -0.05 -11.88 -14.95
N TRP A 167 1.06 -12.25 -15.58
CA TRP A 167 2.26 -11.41 -15.58
C TRP A 167 2.07 -10.09 -16.34
N HIS A 168 1.22 -10.05 -17.37
CA HIS A 168 0.83 -8.78 -18.01
C HIS A 168 0.12 -7.89 -16.99
N PHE A 169 -0.86 -8.44 -16.26
CA PHE A 169 -1.58 -7.70 -15.23
C PHE A 169 -0.62 -7.20 -14.14
N PHE A 170 0.32 -8.03 -13.66
CA PHE A 170 1.28 -7.65 -12.63
C PHE A 170 2.15 -6.45 -13.07
N TRP A 171 2.80 -6.54 -14.24
CA TRP A 171 3.71 -5.50 -14.72
C TRP A 171 2.99 -4.25 -15.20
N MET A 172 1.85 -4.38 -15.88
CA MET A 172 1.11 -3.22 -16.37
C MET A 172 0.41 -2.46 -15.24
N THR A 173 -0.19 -3.19 -14.29
CA THR A 173 -0.71 -2.58 -13.05
C THR A 173 0.42 -1.91 -12.30
N GLY A 174 1.54 -2.60 -12.11
CA GLY A 174 2.64 -2.04 -11.33
C GLY A 174 3.34 -0.86 -11.99
N PHE A 175 3.50 -0.86 -13.31
CA PHE A 175 4.05 0.27 -14.05
C PHE A 175 3.19 1.52 -13.86
N LEU A 176 1.86 1.43 -14.08
CA LEU A 176 0.99 2.58 -13.89
C LEU A 176 0.94 3.03 -12.42
N SER A 177 0.96 2.06 -11.50
CA SER A 177 0.96 2.31 -10.05
C SER A 177 2.23 3.02 -9.60
N SER A 178 3.33 2.88 -10.34
CA SER A 178 4.57 3.57 -10.04
C SER A 178 4.46 5.08 -10.25
N PHE A 179 3.46 5.60 -10.98
CA PHE A 179 3.40 7.01 -11.38
C PHE A 179 2.06 7.72 -11.13
N LEU A 180 0.94 7.00 -11.06
CA LEU A 180 -0.38 7.62 -10.89
C LEU A 180 -0.79 7.70 -9.41
N ASP A 181 -0.99 6.53 -8.81
CA ASP A 181 -1.21 6.18 -7.40
C ASP A 181 -1.68 4.71 -7.43
N ASN A 182 -1.52 3.95 -6.34
CA ASN A 182 -1.84 2.53 -6.34
C ASN A 182 -3.35 2.23 -6.39
N THR A 183 -4.16 3.05 -5.75
CA THR A 183 -5.63 2.89 -5.65
C THR A 183 -6.33 3.05 -7.00
N PRO A 184 -6.16 4.17 -7.73
CA PRO A 184 -6.74 4.33 -9.05
C PRO A 184 -6.25 3.24 -10.01
N THR A 185 -4.97 2.89 -9.93
CA THR A 185 -4.38 1.88 -10.81
C THR A 185 -5.00 0.51 -10.58
N TYR A 186 -5.20 0.11 -9.32
CA TYR A 186 -5.90 -1.13 -8.99
C TYR A 186 -7.30 -1.17 -9.62
N LEU A 187 -8.06 -0.09 -9.55
CA LEU A 187 -9.40 -0.02 -10.14
C LEU A 187 -9.40 -0.06 -11.67
N VAL A 188 -8.40 0.54 -12.31
CA VAL A 188 -8.18 0.48 -13.77
C VAL A 188 -8.04 -0.97 -14.22
N TYR A 189 -7.13 -1.72 -13.60
CA TYR A 189 -6.86 -3.10 -14.01
C TYR A 189 -7.89 -4.10 -13.49
N LEU A 190 -8.54 -3.82 -12.35
CA LEU A 190 -9.71 -4.59 -11.91
C LEU A 190 -10.86 -4.44 -12.92
N SER A 191 -11.14 -3.22 -13.38
CA SER A 191 -12.17 -2.97 -14.40
C SER A 191 -11.82 -3.59 -15.76
N LEU A 192 -10.53 -3.63 -16.10
CA LEU A 192 -10.02 -4.34 -17.26
C LEU A 192 -10.27 -5.86 -17.14
N ALA A 193 -9.97 -6.45 -15.98
CA ALA A 193 -10.23 -7.86 -15.72
C ALA A 193 -11.74 -8.18 -15.69
N GLU A 194 -12.59 -7.29 -15.17
CA GLU A 194 -14.06 -7.41 -15.26
C GLU A 194 -14.52 -7.55 -16.72
N ALA A 195 -13.91 -6.78 -17.65
CA ALA A 195 -14.26 -6.80 -19.06
C ALA A 195 -13.85 -8.10 -19.79
N LEU A 196 -12.92 -8.89 -19.22
CA LEU A 196 -12.52 -10.17 -19.80
C LEU A 196 -13.52 -11.31 -19.50
N ASN A 197 -14.44 -11.11 -18.54
CA ASN A 197 -15.47 -12.07 -18.13
C ASN A 197 -14.95 -13.51 -17.95
N LEU A 198 -13.89 -13.64 -17.17
CA LEU A 198 -13.17 -14.89 -16.96
C LEU A 198 -13.96 -15.84 -16.03
N PRO A 199 -13.61 -17.14 -15.98
CA PRO A 199 -14.25 -18.09 -15.08
C PRO A 199 -14.29 -17.55 -13.64
N PRO A 200 -15.48 -17.44 -13.01
CA PRO A 200 -15.64 -16.76 -11.73
C PRO A 200 -15.12 -17.60 -10.57
N GLU A 201 -13.85 -17.40 -10.20
CA GLU A 201 -13.33 -17.87 -8.90
C GLU A 201 -13.63 -16.85 -7.80
N VAL A 202 -13.66 -15.56 -8.15
CA VAL A 202 -14.17 -14.45 -7.34
C VAL A 202 -15.29 -13.77 -8.10
N VAL A 203 -16.43 -13.59 -7.45
CA VAL A 203 -17.57 -12.84 -8.00
C VAL A 203 -17.61 -11.47 -7.34
N LEU A 204 -17.44 -10.42 -8.14
CA LEU A 204 -17.56 -9.05 -7.65
C LEU A 204 -19.03 -8.65 -7.48
N ARG A 205 -19.28 -7.53 -6.80
CA ARG A 205 -20.62 -6.93 -6.65
C ARG A 205 -21.27 -6.54 -7.99
N SER A 206 -20.47 -6.36 -9.04
CA SER A 206 -20.93 -6.15 -10.41
C SER A 206 -21.51 -7.42 -11.06
N GLY A 207 -21.29 -8.60 -10.46
CA GLY A 207 -21.59 -9.91 -11.03
C GLY A 207 -20.48 -10.46 -11.93
N ALA A 208 -19.42 -9.68 -12.20
CA ALA A 208 -18.30 -10.11 -13.01
C ALA A 208 -17.43 -11.16 -12.28
N GLY A 209 -17.00 -12.17 -13.04
CA GLY A 209 -16.07 -13.20 -12.60
C GLY A 209 -14.62 -12.79 -12.81
N ILE A 210 -13.78 -13.03 -11.81
CA ILE A 210 -12.34 -12.81 -11.87
C ILE A 210 -11.61 -14.04 -11.31
N SER A 211 -10.55 -14.47 -12.00
CA SER A 211 -9.66 -15.51 -11.50
C SER A 211 -8.81 -15.01 -10.32
N HIS A 212 -8.54 -15.88 -9.36
CA HIS A 212 -7.61 -15.64 -8.27
C HIS A 212 -6.25 -15.14 -8.77
N LEU A 213 -5.69 -15.76 -9.82
CA LEU A 213 -4.34 -15.46 -10.28
C LEU A 213 -4.22 -14.04 -10.89
N ILE A 214 -5.24 -13.59 -11.60
CA ILE A 214 -5.29 -12.23 -12.13
C ILE A 214 -5.54 -11.22 -11.02
N LEU A 215 -6.45 -11.51 -10.09
CA LEU A 215 -6.71 -10.61 -8.97
C LEU A 215 -5.47 -10.47 -8.08
N GLU A 216 -4.74 -11.56 -7.85
CA GLU A 216 -3.44 -11.58 -7.19
C GLU A 216 -2.40 -10.72 -7.92
N ALA A 217 -2.29 -10.86 -9.25
CA ALA A 217 -1.38 -10.08 -10.07
C ALA A 217 -1.68 -8.57 -10.00
N ILE A 218 -2.96 -8.19 -10.09
CA ILE A 218 -3.41 -6.80 -9.95
C ILE A 218 -3.12 -6.27 -8.54
N SER A 219 -3.47 -7.03 -7.50
CA SER A 219 -3.23 -6.69 -6.10
C SER A 219 -1.74 -6.48 -5.82
N CYS A 220 -0.89 -7.43 -6.22
CA CYS A 220 0.55 -7.36 -6.03
C CYS A 220 1.17 -6.25 -6.88
N GLY A 221 0.74 -6.08 -8.14
CA GLY A 221 1.24 -5.03 -9.03
C GLY A 221 0.99 -3.64 -8.46
N ALA A 222 -0.26 -3.36 -8.06
CA ALA A 222 -0.64 -2.09 -7.46
C ALA A 222 0.10 -1.82 -6.13
N VAL A 223 0.08 -2.78 -5.21
CA VAL A 223 0.65 -2.58 -3.87
C VAL A 223 2.17 -2.57 -3.91
N PHE A 224 2.84 -3.47 -4.64
CA PHE A 224 4.30 -3.58 -4.61
C PHE A 224 4.99 -2.46 -5.38
N MET A 225 4.52 -2.17 -6.59
CA MET A 225 5.20 -1.23 -7.48
C MET A 225 4.81 0.23 -7.22
N GLY A 226 3.77 0.49 -6.41
CA GLY A 226 3.53 1.81 -5.83
C GLY A 226 4.75 2.37 -5.08
N ALA A 227 5.67 1.50 -4.63
CA ALA A 227 6.92 1.86 -3.99
C ALA A 227 8.00 2.43 -4.94
N ASN A 228 7.86 2.27 -6.27
CA ASN A 228 8.91 2.58 -7.23
C ASN A 228 9.24 4.08 -7.32
N THR A 229 8.29 4.96 -6.98
CA THR A 229 8.52 6.41 -6.95
C THR A 229 7.91 7.04 -5.69
N TYR A 230 8.25 8.31 -5.44
CA TYR A 230 7.59 9.08 -4.38
C TYR A 230 6.11 9.35 -4.66
N ILE A 231 5.70 9.36 -5.94
CA ILE A 231 4.32 9.68 -6.35
C ILE A 231 3.45 8.42 -6.50
N GLY A 232 4.04 7.21 -6.44
CA GLY A 232 3.29 5.98 -6.66
C GLY A 232 2.28 5.63 -5.57
N ASN A 233 2.41 6.22 -4.37
CA ASN A 233 1.41 6.12 -3.31
C ASN A 233 1.53 7.31 -2.33
N GLY A 234 0.41 7.84 -1.84
CA GLY A 234 0.36 8.96 -0.89
C GLY A 234 1.26 8.82 0.36
N PRO A 235 1.30 7.67 1.05
CA PRO A 235 2.20 7.42 2.18
C PRO A 235 3.69 7.51 1.83
N ASN A 236 4.12 7.35 0.57
CA ASN A 236 5.53 7.51 0.18
C ASN A 236 5.97 8.97 0.37
N PHE A 237 5.13 9.91 -0.07
CA PHE A 237 5.33 11.33 0.17
C PHE A 237 5.32 11.65 1.66
N MET A 238 4.41 11.06 2.43
CA MET A 238 4.36 11.27 3.88
C MET A 238 5.65 10.82 4.57
N VAL A 239 6.17 9.64 4.22
CA VAL A 239 7.45 9.14 4.76
C VAL A 239 8.62 10.05 4.36
N LYS A 240 8.68 10.50 3.10
CA LYS A 240 9.69 11.46 2.63
C LYS A 240 9.62 12.78 3.40
N ALA A 241 8.44 13.36 3.54
CA ALA A 241 8.23 14.63 4.23
C ALA A 241 8.60 14.53 5.72
N ILE A 242 8.28 13.41 6.39
CA ILE A 242 8.68 13.16 7.77
C ILE A 242 10.21 13.10 7.88
N ALA A 243 10.89 12.38 6.98
CA ALA A 243 12.35 12.29 7.00
C ALA A 243 13.01 13.67 6.79
N GLU A 244 12.56 14.44 5.80
CA GLU A 244 13.07 15.79 5.51
C GLU A 244 12.85 16.75 6.67
N ARG A 245 11.68 16.70 7.34
CA ARG A 245 11.40 17.48 8.55
C ARG A 245 12.32 17.14 9.72
N ASN A 246 12.85 15.92 9.78
CA ASN A 246 13.83 15.50 10.79
C ASN A 246 15.29 15.76 10.34
N GLY A 247 15.51 16.55 9.29
CA GLY A 247 16.84 16.92 8.81
C GLY A 247 17.55 15.84 7.99
N ILE A 248 16.86 14.74 7.65
CA ILE A 248 17.42 13.70 6.80
C ILE A 248 17.28 14.13 5.34
N LYS A 249 18.41 14.23 4.64
CA LYS A 249 18.42 14.53 3.20
C LYS A 249 17.92 13.31 2.42
N MET A 250 16.72 13.42 1.87
CA MET A 250 16.15 12.40 0.99
C MET A 250 16.71 12.53 -0.44
N PRO A 251 16.84 11.42 -1.18
CA PRO A 251 17.19 11.45 -2.60
C PRO A 251 16.22 12.33 -3.42
N SER A 252 16.70 12.85 -4.56
CA SER A 252 15.82 13.47 -5.56
C SER A 252 14.85 12.44 -6.14
N PHE A 253 13.82 12.89 -6.87
CA PHE A 253 12.85 11.99 -7.50
C PHE A 253 13.51 10.88 -8.33
N PHE A 254 14.39 11.26 -9.26
CA PHE A 254 15.10 10.29 -10.11
C PHE A 254 16.15 9.48 -9.34
N GLY A 255 16.77 10.05 -8.30
CA GLY A 255 17.68 9.33 -7.43
C GLY A 255 16.97 8.22 -6.65
N TYR A 256 15.79 8.51 -6.10
CA TYR A 256 14.94 7.52 -5.45
C TYR A 256 14.45 6.45 -6.43
N LEU A 257 13.98 6.84 -7.62
CA LEU A 257 13.53 5.90 -8.65
C LEU A 257 14.63 4.91 -9.03
N ALA A 258 15.85 5.40 -9.28
CA ALA A 258 16.99 4.53 -9.59
C ALA A 258 17.27 3.54 -8.44
N TRP A 259 17.18 4.02 -7.19
CA TRP A 259 17.40 3.18 -6.01
C TRP A 259 16.30 2.14 -5.82
N ALA A 260 15.05 2.51 -6.05
CA ALA A 260 13.91 1.62 -6.00
C ALA A 260 14.00 0.53 -7.08
N LEU A 261 14.29 0.89 -8.33
CA LEU A 261 14.42 -0.08 -9.41
C LEU A 261 15.58 -1.07 -9.17
N LEU A 262 16.72 -0.58 -8.67
CA LEU A 262 17.86 -1.47 -8.38
C LEU A 262 17.51 -2.56 -7.35
N ILE A 263 16.74 -2.21 -6.32
CA ILE A 263 16.39 -3.12 -5.23
C ILE A 263 15.14 -3.96 -5.55
N LEU A 264 14.10 -3.32 -6.09
CA LEU A 264 12.78 -3.92 -6.24
C LEU A 264 12.61 -4.68 -7.55
N THR A 265 13.20 -4.24 -8.66
CA THR A 265 13.05 -4.93 -9.95
C THR A 265 13.52 -6.39 -9.90
N PRO A 266 14.67 -6.74 -9.28
CA PRO A 266 15.05 -8.14 -9.11
C PRO A 266 14.02 -8.95 -8.31
N CYS A 267 13.47 -8.36 -7.24
CA CYS A 267 12.41 -8.99 -6.45
C CYS A 267 11.17 -9.26 -7.31
N PHE A 268 10.75 -8.28 -8.11
CA PHE A 268 9.55 -8.40 -8.95
C PHE A 268 9.72 -9.40 -10.09
N LEU A 269 10.93 -9.50 -10.67
CA LEU A 269 11.24 -10.54 -11.66
C LEU A 269 11.13 -11.94 -11.05
N ILE A 270 11.67 -12.14 -9.85
CA ILE A 270 11.57 -13.43 -9.12
C ILE A 270 10.09 -13.77 -8.86
N ILE A 271 9.32 -12.82 -8.33
CA ILE A 271 7.89 -13.03 -8.06
C ILE A 271 7.12 -13.33 -9.34
N THR A 272 7.43 -12.63 -10.44
CA THR A 272 6.80 -12.89 -11.75
C THR A 272 7.05 -14.32 -12.20
N LEU A 273 8.30 -14.79 -12.15
CA LEU A 273 8.67 -16.12 -12.63
C LEU A 273 8.13 -17.26 -11.77
N ILE A 274 7.90 -17.03 -10.48
CA ILE A 274 7.42 -18.06 -9.55
C ILE A 274 5.88 -18.13 -9.55
N PHE A 275 5.21 -16.99 -9.62
CA PHE A 275 3.77 -16.91 -9.35
C PHE A 275 2.90 -16.52 -10.55
N PHE A 276 3.45 -15.88 -11.59
CA PHE A 276 2.66 -15.28 -12.67
C PHE A 276 3.03 -15.77 -14.08
N VAL A 277 4.01 -16.67 -14.20
CA VAL A 277 4.45 -17.36 -15.42
C VAL A 277 4.31 -18.85 -15.20
#